data_AF-A0A814GAV6-F1
#
_entry.id   AF-A0A814GAV6-F1
#
_cell.length_a   1.000
_cell.length_b   1.000
_cell.length_c   1.000
_cell.angle_alpha   90.00
_cell.angle_beta   90.00
_cell.angle_gamma   90.00
#
_symmetry.space_group_name_H-M   'P 1'
#
loop_
_entity.id
_entity.type
_entity.pdbx_description
1 polymer ?
#
loop_
_entity_poly.entity_id
_entity_poly.type
_entity_poly.pdbx_seq_one_letter_code
_entity_poly.pdbx_strand_id
1 'polypeptide(L)'
;MNTSSFIKDTEYIQAACDPQLSSPHTHLLSTLLSEEDQHDYNQLLQIQLPKDILQILHQLSSLLHISSSAIWMSIVLLKKLIIQQYSLDLLTIIACITLSSKYQDSSSELIDYELILQYYPIQNIQQIHNTEIHLLDIFSYDISVTTPDHFFSYLFNLSNSDDNHHLKEIIEQGRSLFFMKSHSYETMSK
;
A
#
# COMPACT_ATOMS: atom_id res chain seq x y z
N MET A 1 -20.05 0.97 -11.36
CA MET A 1 -18.59 1.04 -11.14
C MET A 1 -18.34 2.17 -10.16
N ASN A 2 -17.82 1.86 -8.98
CA ASN A 2 -17.60 2.83 -7.91
C ASN A 2 -16.25 3.52 -8.16
N THR A 3 -16.27 4.65 -8.86
CA THR A 3 -15.07 5.35 -9.34
C THR A 3 -14.14 5.83 -8.23
N SER A 4 -14.63 5.96 -6.99
CA SER A 4 -13.83 6.45 -5.87
C SER A 4 -12.78 5.47 -5.33
N SER A 5 -12.96 4.15 -5.48
CA SER A 5 -11.94 3.18 -5.04
C SER A 5 -10.77 3.11 -6.03
N PHE A 6 -11.10 3.05 -7.33
CA PHE A 6 -10.14 3.03 -8.43
C PHE A 6 -9.20 4.26 -8.40
N ILE A 7 -9.74 5.42 -8.07
CA ILE A 7 -8.97 6.66 -7.94
C ILE A 7 -7.94 6.55 -6.79
N LYS A 8 -8.33 6.03 -5.63
CA LYS A 8 -7.44 5.87 -4.46
C LYS A 8 -6.32 4.87 -4.71
N ASP A 9 -6.63 3.75 -5.36
CA ASP A 9 -5.63 2.71 -5.68
C ASP A 9 -4.52 3.28 -6.58
N THR A 10 -4.92 4.11 -7.54
CA THR A 10 -4.00 4.82 -8.44
C THR A 10 -3.13 5.81 -7.67
N GLU A 11 -3.68 6.53 -6.68
CA GLU A 11 -2.94 7.48 -5.84
C GLU A 11 -1.86 6.78 -4.99
N TYR A 12 -2.16 5.63 -4.39
CA TYR A 12 -1.17 4.88 -3.60
C TYR A 12 -0.04 4.32 -4.45
N ILE A 13 -0.36 3.81 -5.64
CA ILE A 13 0.64 3.33 -6.60
C ILE A 13 1.48 4.51 -7.10
N GLN A 14 0.88 5.67 -7.39
CA GLN A 14 1.60 6.89 -7.77
C GLN A 14 2.49 7.42 -6.64
N ALA A 15 2.01 7.43 -5.39
CA ALA A 15 2.81 7.82 -4.23
C ALA A 15 4.03 6.91 -4.05
N ALA A 16 3.90 5.61 -4.34
CA ALA A 16 5.03 4.69 -4.35
C ALA A 16 6.02 4.93 -5.50
N CYS A 17 5.60 5.62 -6.57
CA CYS A 17 6.43 6.01 -7.71
C CYS A 17 7.06 7.41 -7.57
N ASP A 18 6.51 8.29 -6.73
CA ASP A 18 6.88 9.71 -6.69
C ASP A 18 8.03 9.98 -5.69
N PRO A 19 9.23 10.40 -6.16
CA PRO A 19 10.38 10.75 -5.32
C PRO A 19 10.14 11.92 -4.35
N GLN A 20 9.22 12.83 -4.69
CA GLN A 20 8.90 14.01 -3.89
C GLN A 20 7.88 13.71 -2.80
N LEU A 21 6.96 12.76 -3.04
CA LEU A 21 6.08 12.22 -2.00
C LEU A 21 6.82 11.22 -1.12
N SER A 22 7.83 10.52 -1.65
CA SER A 22 8.72 9.64 -0.89
C SER A 22 9.92 10.35 -0.25
N SER A 23 9.84 11.66 -0.06
CA SER A 23 10.85 12.39 0.73
C SER A 23 10.48 12.34 2.22
N PRO A 24 11.44 12.10 3.13
CA PRO A 24 11.22 12.16 4.58
C PRO A 24 10.62 13.49 5.06
N HIS A 25 10.82 14.56 4.28
CA HIS A 25 10.47 15.94 4.63
C HIS A 25 9.04 16.32 4.19
N THR A 26 8.37 15.49 3.40
CA THR A 26 7.02 15.73 2.86
C THR A 26 5.96 14.80 3.43
N HIS A 27 6.35 13.74 4.15
CA HIS A 27 5.42 12.81 4.80
C HIS A 27 5.09 13.25 6.23
N LEU A 28 3.88 13.76 6.46
CA LEU A 28 3.36 14.08 7.81
C LEU A 28 3.40 12.87 8.77
N LEU A 29 3.40 11.66 8.19
CA LEU A 29 3.56 10.38 8.89
C LEU A 29 4.93 10.24 9.55
N SER A 30 6.02 10.65 8.89
CA SER A 30 7.37 10.49 9.47
C SER A 30 7.50 11.32 10.75
N THR A 31 6.95 12.53 10.79
CA THR A 31 7.07 13.42 11.96
C THR A 31 6.40 12.93 13.24
N LEU A 32 5.57 11.89 13.17
CA LEU A 32 4.80 11.36 14.30
C LEU A 32 5.20 9.92 14.69
N LEU A 33 6.14 9.33 13.96
CA LEU A 33 6.75 8.04 14.28
C LEU A 33 7.86 8.21 15.33
N SER A 34 8.21 7.14 16.07
CA SER A 34 9.41 7.14 16.91
C SER A 34 10.67 7.32 16.05
N GLU A 35 11.80 7.76 16.61
CA GLU A 35 13.03 7.97 15.81
C GLU A 35 13.49 6.68 15.07
N GLU A 36 13.26 5.52 15.68
CA GLU A 36 13.54 4.20 15.10
C GLU A 36 12.57 3.90 13.94
N ASP A 37 11.27 4.04 14.16
CA ASP A 37 10.25 3.85 13.13
C ASP A 37 10.38 4.87 11.98
N GLN A 38 10.84 6.08 12.27
CA GLN A 38 11.16 7.10 11.28
C GLN A 38 12.31 6.67 10.38
N HIS A 39 13.36 6.08 10.95
CA HIS A 39 14.50 5.62 10.18
C HIS A 39 14.08 4.54 9.19
N ASP A 40 13.36 3.53 9.67
CA ASP A 40 12.87 2.41 8.85
C ASP A 40 11.86 2.88 7.79
N TYR A 41 10.95 3.78 8.16
CA TYR A 41 10.01 4.37 7.23
C TYR A 41 10.72 5.19 6.14
N ASN A 42 11.72 5.99 6.51
CA ASN A 42 12.50 6.79 5.56
C ASN A 42 13.32 5.92 4.62
N GLN A 43 13.87 4.80 5.08
CA GLN A 43 14.52 3.82 4.20
C GLN A 43 13.52 3.23 3.20
N LEU A 44 12.32 2.85 3.66
CA LEU A 44 11.26 2.34 2.78
C LEU A 44 10.83 3.36 1.72
N LEU A 45 10.75 4.64 2.07
CA LEU A 45 10.39 5.68 1.12
C LEU A 45 11.41 5.78 -0.03
N GLN A 46 12.71 5.67 0.25
CA GLN A 46 13.76 5.80 -0.77
C GLN A 46 13.79 4.65 -1.80
N ILE A 47 13.13 3.53 -1.51
CA ILE A 47 13.12 2.37 -2.39
C ILE A 47 12.06 2.56 -3.46
N GLN A 48 12.49 2.56 -4.72
CA GLN A 48 11.59 2.55 -5.86
C GLN A 48 11.29 1.11 -6.26
N LEU A 49 10.00 0.78 -6.40
CA LEU A 49 9.62 -0.49 -6.99
C LEU A 49 9.84 -0.46 -8.51
N PRO A 50 10.27 -1.58 -9.12
CA PRO A 50 10.32 -1.70 -10.57
C PRO A 50 8.95 -1.46 -11.21
N LYS A 51 8.94 -0.86 -12.41
CA LYS A 51 7.71 -0.46 -13.13
C LYS A 51 6.78 -1.64 -13.42
N ASP A 52 7.35 -2.78 -13.72
CA ASP A 52 6.72 -4.07 -13.95
C ASP A 52 5.97 -4.58 -12.71
N ILE A 53 6.52 -4.40 -11.50
CA ILE A 53 5.84 -4.73 -10.25
C ILE A 53 4.64 -3.80 -10.03
N LEU A 54 4.82 -2.50 -10.30
CA LEU A 54 3.76 -1.50 -10.17
C LEU A 54 2.61 -1.76 -11.15
N GLN A 55 2.91 -2.21 -12.37
CA GLN A 55 1.91 -2.64 -13.34
C GLN A 55 1.12 -3.86 -12.85
N ILE A 56 1.79 -4.86 -12.26
CA ILE A 56 1.12 -6.03 -11.68
C ILE A 56 0.21 -5.61 -10.51
N LEU A 57 0.69 -4.74 -9.62
CA LEU A 57 -0.11 -4.19 -8.51
C LEU A 57 -1.38 -3.51 -9.02
N HIS A 58 -1.26 -2.66 -10.05
CA HIS A 58 -2.40 -1.97 -10.65
C HIS A 58 -3.39 -2.95 -11.32
N GLN A 59 -2.88 -3.93 -12.06
CA GLN A 59 -3.72 -4.94 -12.71
C GLN A 59 -4.49 -5.78 -11.69
N LEU A 60 -3.81 -6.27 -10.65
CA LEU A 60 -4.43 -7.09 -9.62
C LEU A 60 -5.39 -6.31 -8.74
N SER A 61 -5.08 -5.06 -8.39
CA SER A 61 -6.01 -4.17 -7.70
C SER A 61 -7.33 -4.05 -8.45
N SER A 62 -7.27 -3.77 -9.75
CA SER A 62 -8.47 -3.63 -10.57
C SER A 62 -9.19 -4.96 -10.79
N LEU A 63 -8.46 -6.07 -10.90
CA LEU A 63 -9.01 -7.39 -11.20
C LEU A 63 -9.70 -8.01 -9.99
N LEU A 64 -9.12 -7.85 -8.80
CA LEU A 64 -9.51 -8.52 -7.57
C LEU A 64 -10.23 -7.59 -6.58
N HIS A 65 -10.45 -6.32 -6.95
CA HIS A 65 -11.10 -5.32 -6.10
C HIS A 65 -10.44 -5.14 -4.73
N ILE A 66 -9.12 -5.28 -4.69
CA ILE A 66 -8.33 -5.19 -3.46
C ILE A 66 -8.36 -3.76 -2.93
N SER A 67 -8.49 -3.60 -1.61
CA SER A 67 -8.52 -2.27 -1.01
C SER A 67 -7.20 -1.52 -1.16
N SER A 68 -7.31 -0.20 -1.17
CA SER A 68 -6.16 0.69 -1.24
C SER A 68 -5.18 0.49 -0.06
N SER A 69 -5.69 0.11 1.12
CA SER A 69 -4.88 -0.25 2.29
C SER A 69 -4.09 -1.55 2.08
N ALA A 70 -4.70 -2.57 1.47
CA ALA A 70 -4.00 -3.79 1.08
C ALA A 70 -2.94 -3.55 0.01
N ILE A 71 -3.20 -2.67 -0.97
CA ILE A 71 -2.20 -2.27 -1.98
C ILE A 71 -1.01 -1.58 -1.31
N TRP A 72 -1.26 -0.63 -0.41
CA TRP A 72 -0.18 0.04 0.33
C TRP A 72 0.66 -0.94 1.15
N MET A 73 -0.01 -1.84 1.88
CA MET A 73 0.67 -2.90 2.63
C MET A 73 1.53 -3.77 1.71
N SER A 74 1.01 -4.16 0.54
CA SER A 74 1.76 -4.93 -0.46
C SER A 74 3.03 -4.21 -0.90
N ILE A 75 2.91 -2.91 -1.19
CA ILE A 75 4.05 -2.05 -1.58
C ILE A 75 5.11 -2.02 -0.48
N VAL A 76 4.70 -1.83 0.78
CA VAL A 76 5.63 -1.79 1.92
C VAL A 76 6.33 -3.15 2.10
N LEU A 77 5.59 -4.26 2.05
CA LEU A 77 6.16 -5.60 2.17
C LEU A 77 7.14 -5.91 1.02
N LEU A 78 6.80 -5.54 -0.22
CA LEU A 78 7.70 -5.71 -1.36
C LEU A 78 8.99 -4.88 -1.21
N LYS A 79 8.90 -3.65 -0.69
CA LYS A 79 10.07 -2.83 -0.37
C LYS A 79 10.92 -3.44 0.74
N LYS A 80 10.30 -3.98 1.80
CA LYS A 80 11.02 -4.72 2.85
C LYS A 80 11.79 -5.93 2.28
N LEU A 81 11.19 -6.68 1.34
CA LEU A 81 11.86 -7.77 0.64
C LEU A 81 13.09 -7.29 -0.16
N ILE A 82 13.00 -6.14 -0.82
CA ILE A 82 14.15 -5.53 -1.53
C ILE A 82 15.28 -5.18 -0.55
N ILE A 83 14.97 -4.61 0.62
CA ILE A 83 15.96 -4.31 1.68
C ILE A 83 16.68 -5.60 2.12
N GLN A 84 15.92 -6.67 2.28
CA GLN A 84 16.42 -7.99 2.64
C GLN A 84 17.11 -8.73 1.48
N GLN A 85 17.29 -8.08 0.32
CA GLN A 85 17.91 -8.62 -0.89
C GLN A 85 17.19 -9.85 -1.45
N TYR A 86 15.88 -9.95 -1.20
CA TYR A 86 15.05 -11.03 -1.70
C TYR A 86 14.65 -10.77 -3.16
N SER A 87 14.61 -11.83 -3.98
CA SER A 87 14.20 -11.72 -5.38
C SER A 87 12.69 -11.58 -5.51
N LEU A 88 12.23 -10.53 -6.19
CA LEU A 88 10.81 -10.31 -6.44
C LEU A 88 10.38 -10.96 -7.76
N ASP A 89 10.07 -12.25 -7.72
CA ASP A 89 9.43 -12.93 -8.85
C ASP A 89 7.91 -12.70 -8.86
N LEU A 90 7.26 -13.08 -9.96
CA LEU A 90 5.82 -12.91 -10.13
C LEU A 90 5.01 -13.59 -9.01
N LEU A 91 5.41 -14.79 -8.60
CA LEU A 91 4.70 -15.53 -7.56
C LEU A 91 4.81 -14.82 -6.20
N THR A 92 5.98 -14.27 -5.89
CA THR A 92 6.24 -13.47 -4.68
C THR A 92 5.38 -12.20 -4.69
N ILE A 93 5.28 -11.51 -5.82
CA ILE A 93 4.45 -10.31 -5.95
C ILE A 93 2.97 -10.65 -5.71
N ILE A 94 2.48 -11.70 -6.36
CA ILE A 94 1.09 -12.15 -6.23
C ILE A 94 0.78 -12.63 -4.81
N ALA A 95 1.68 -13.41 -4.20
CA ALA A 95 1.55 -13.85 -2.82
C ALA A 95 1.54 -12.67 -1.84
N CYS A 96 2.39 -11.66 -2.06
CA CYS A 96 2.44 -10.47 -1.22
C CYS A 96 1.12 -9.67 -1.27
N ILE A 97 0.54 -9.53 -2.47
CA ILE A 97 -0.74 -8.85 -2.68
C ILE A 97 -1.89 -9.61 -2.04
N THR A 98 -1.94 -10.92 -2.24
CA THR A 98 -3.00 -11.77 -1.70
C THR A 98 -2.92 -11.90 -0.17
N LEU A 99 -1.71 -11.97 0.39
CA LEU A 99 -1.48 -11.91 1.83
C LEU A 99 -1.94 -10.57 2.43
N SER A 100 -1.60 -9.46 1.77
CA SER A 100 -1.97 -8.12 2.23
C SER A 100 -3.48 -7.89 2.21
N SER A 101 -4.17 -8.37 1.17
CA SER A 101 -5.63 -8.31 1.09
C SER A 101 -6.27 -9.13 2.20
N LYS A 102 -5.83 -10.36 2.45
CA LYS A 102 -6.33 -11.17 3.58
C LYS A 102 -6.16 -10.51 4.95
N TYR A 103 -5.09 -9.73 5.11
CA TYR A 103 -4.79 -9.07 6.38
C TYR A 103 -5.58 -7.78 6.59
N GLN A 104 -5.72 -6.95 5.54
CA GLN A 104 -6.37 -5.64 5.62
C GLN A 104 -7.88 -5.71 5.41
N ASP A 105 -8.33 -6.56 4.49
CA ASP A 105 -9.73 -6.64 4.08
C ASP A 105 -10.47 -7.59 5.02
N SER A 106 -11.03 -7.01 6.08
CA SER A 106 -11.87 -7.72 7.05
C SER A 106 -13.21 -8.19 6.46
N SER A 107 -13.60 -7.67 5.30
CA SER A 107 -14.74 -8.16 4.52
C SER A 107 -14.36 -9.42 3.77
N SER A 108 -15.12 -10.49 3.99
CA SER A 108 -14.96 -11.84 3.46
C SER A 108 -15.13 -11.99 1.94
N GLU A 109 -14.70 -11.03 1.12
CA GLU A 109 -14.54 -11.26 -0.31
C GLU A 109 -13.30 -12.13 -0.47
N LEU A 110 -13.54 -13.43 -0.60
CA LEU A 110 -12.51 -14.39 -0.95
C LEU A 110 -11.83 -13.90 -2.22
N ILE A 111 -10.50 -13.77 -2.15
CA ILE A 111 -9.68 -13.51 -3.32
C ILE A 111 -10.05 -14.53 -4.41
N ASP A 112 -10.46 -14.03 -5.57
CA ASP A 112 -10.77 -14.87 -6.72
C ASP A 112 -9.47 -15.37 -7.36
N TYR A 113 -8.99 -16.49 -6.84
CA TYR A 113 -7.78 -17.14 -7.33
C TYR A 113 -7.94 -17.70 -8.75
N GLU A 114 -9.17 -17.96 -9.23
CA GLU A 114 -9.38 -18.44 -10.60
C GLU A 114 -9.03 -17.33 -11.59
N LEU A 115 -9.41 -16.09 -11.30
CA LEU A 115 -8.98 -14.92 -12.07
C LEU A 115 -7.44 -14.79 -12.08
N ILE A 116 -6.77 -14.99 -10.95
CA ILE A 116 -5.30 -14.93 -10.92
C ILE A 116 -4.68 -15.99 -11.87
N LEU A 117 -5.14 -17.24 -11.80
CA LEU A 117 -4.63 -18.32 -12.63
C LEU A 117 -4.95 -18.14 -14.13
N GLN A 118 -6.02 -17.40 -14.45
CA GLN A 118 -6.38 -17.09 -15.84
C GLN A 118 -5.43 -16.04 -16.47
N TYR A 119 -4.99 -15.05 -15.69
CA TYR A 119 -4.21 -13.91 -16.20
C TYR A 119 -2.69 -14.07 -16.01
N TYR A 120 -2.26 -14.93 -15.08
CA TYR A 120 -0.84 -15.11 -14.77
C TYR A 120 -0.40 -16.57 -14.92
N PRO A 121 0.85 -16.83 -15.36
CA PRO A 121 1.37 -18.18 -15.57
C PRO A 121 1.74 -18.88 -14.23
N ILE A 122 0.79 -18.97 -13.30
CA ILE A 122 0.92 -19.71 -12.04
C ILE A 122 0.28 -21.09 -12.22
N GLN A 123 0.92 -22.15 -11.71
CA GLN A 123 0.45 -23.52 -11.99
C GLN A 123 -0.79 -23.89 -11.17
N ASN A 124 -0.89 -23.42 -9.93
CA ASN A 124 -2.03 -23.67 -9.05
C ASN A 124 -2.03 -22.72 -7.84
N ILE A 125 -3.17 -22.70 -7.15
CA ILE A 125 -3.41 -21.89 -5.94
C ILE A 125 -2.46 -22.30 -4.80
N GLN A 126 -2.10 -23.59 -4.70
CA GLN A 126 -1.22 -24.10 -3.65
C GLN A 126 0.16 -23.42 -3.68
N GLN A 127 0.68 -23.09 -4.85
CA GLN A 127 1.94 -22.32 -4.96
C GLN A 127 1.82 -20.95 -4.32
N ILE A 128 0.70 -20.25 -4.54
CA ILE A 128 0.47 -18.93 -3.94
C ILE A 128 0.43 -19.07 -2.42
N HIS A 129 -0.34 -20.03 -1.89
CA HIS A 129 -0.44 -20.26 -0.45
C HIS A 129 0.90 -20.65 0.20
N ASN A 130 1.67 -21.52 -0.45
CA ASN A 130 2.99 -21.89 0.05
C ASN A 130 3.93 -20.68 0.09
N THR A 131 3.87 -19.80 -0.92
CA THR A 131 4.66 -18.57 -0.93
C THR A 131 4.17 -17.56 0.11
N GLU A 132 2.85 -17.44 0.35
CA GLU A 132 2.31 -16.61 1.44
C GLU A 132 2.85 -17.06 2.80
N ILE A 133 2.86 -18.37 3.07
CA ILE A 133 3.43 -18.93 4.31
C ILE A 133 4.92 -18.63 4.40
N HIS A 134 5.65 -18.81 3.30
CA HIS A 134 7.08 -18.51 3.26
C HIS A 134 7.37 -17.02 3.52
N LEU A 135 6.55 -16.12 2.99
CA LEU A 135 6.63 -14.69 3.25
C LEU A 135 6.38 -14.38 4.73
N LEU A 136 5.40 -15.02 5.36
CA LEU A 136 5.18 -14.88 6.80
C LEU A 136 6.41 -15.31 7.61
N ASP A 137 7.06 -16.41 7.23
CA ASP A 137 8.30 -16.84 7.88
C ASP A 137 9.43 -15.81 7.71
N ILE A 138 9.58 -15.23 6.50
CA ILE A 138 10.56 -14.17 6.23
C ILE A 138 10.31 -12.95 7.12
N PHE A 139 9.06 -12.56 7.29
CA PHE A 139 8.67 -11.43 8.14
C PHE A 139 8.54 -11.80 9.62
N SER A 140 8.91 -13.01 10.03
CA SER A 140 8.74 -13.48 11.42
C SER A 140 7.31 -13.30 11.94
N TYR A 141 6.33 -13.46 11.05
CA TYR A 141 4.89 -13.26 11.28
C TYR A 141 4.48 -11.82 11.65
N ASP A 142 5.40 -10.85 11.59
CA ASP A 142 5.10 -9.43 11.73
C ASP A 142 5.01 -8.74 10.36
N ILE A 143 3.81 -8.80 9.80
CA ILE A 143 3.46 -8.10 8.56
C ILE A 143 2.67 -6.82 8.84
N SER A 144 2.65 -6.34 10.08
CA SER A 144 1.88 -5.14 10.41
C SER A 144 2.44 -3.92 9.66
N VAL A 145 1.54 -3.16 9.04
CA VAL A 145 1.87 -1.93 8.31
C VAL A 145 0.86 -0.86 8.68
N THR A 146 1.36 0.26 9.21
CA THR A 146 0.56 1.47 9.39
C THR A 146 0.31 2.10 8.02
N THR A 147 -0.92 1.92 7.51
CA THR A 147 -1.35 2.55 6.26
C THR A 147 -1.69 4.03 6.50
N PRO A 148 -1.60 4.90 5.48
CA PRO A 148 -2.04 6.28 5.59
C PRO A 148 -3.50 6.41 6.03
N ASP A 149 -4.40 5.54 5.55
CA ASP A 149 -5.79 5.53 6.00
C ASP A 149 -5.94 5.23 7.50
N HIS A 150 -5.20 4.25 8.04
CA HIS A 150 -5.19 3.96 9.48
C HIS A 150 -4.67 5.15 10.28
N PHE A 151 -3.62 5.80 9.80
CA PHE A 151 -3.03 6.95 10.45
C PHE A 151 -3.96 8.17 10.48
N PHE A 152 -4.54 8.55 9.34
CA PHE A 152 -5.48 9.67 9.29
C PHE A 152 -6.75 9.38 10.11
N SER A 153 -7.23 8.13 10.12
CA SER A 153 -8.34 7.70 10.97
C SER A 153 -8.00 7.82 12.46
N TYR A 154 -6.78 7.44 12.87
CA TYR A 154 -6.31 7.61 14.24
C TYR A 154 -6.25 9.09 14.64
N LEU A 155 -5.65 9.95 13.82
CA LEU A 155 -5.60 11.39 14.08
C LEU A 155 -6.99 12.00 14.16
N PHE A 156 -7.89 11.60 13.25
CA PHE A 156 -9.28 12.04 13.26
C PHE A 156 -9.99 11.62 14.55
N ASN A 157 -9.76 10.38 15.03
CA ASN A 157 -10.34 9.90 16.28
C ASN A 157 -9.78 10.60 17.52
N LEU A 158 -8.49 10.94 17.53
CA LEU A 158 -7.91 11.78 18.61
C LEU A 158 -8.51 13.19 18.63
N SER A 159 -8.91 13.71 17.47
CA SER A 159 -9.55 15.02 17.35
C SER A 159 -11.04 15.04 17.73
N ASN A 160 -11.64 13.89 18.10
CA ASN A 160 -13.04 13.77 18.52
C ASN A 160 -13.31 14.21 19.97
N SER A 161 -12.38 14.88 20.66
CA SER A 161 -12.77 15.76 21.76
C SER A 161 -13.51 16.98 21.17
N ASP A 162 -14.69 17.31 21.71
CA ASP A 162 -15.70 18.19 21.09
C ASP A 162 -15.24 19.61 20.68
N ASP A 163 -14.02 20.04 21.02
CA ASP A 163 -13.51 21.40 20.75
C ASP A 163 -12.50 21.52 19.58
N ASN A 164 -12.18 20.43 18.86
CA ASN A 164 -11.07 20.42 17.89
C ASN A 164 -11.50 20.41 16.41
N HIS A 165 -12.52 21.19 16.05
CA HIS A 165 -12.97 21.34 14.65
C HIS A 165 -11.85 21.80 13.69
N HIS A 166 -10.97 22.69 14.15
CA HIS A 166 -9.85 23.16 13.34
C HIS A 166 -8.79 22.06 13.10
N LEU A 167 -8.56 21.19 14.08
CA LEU A 167 -7.65 20.06 13.94
C LEU A 167 -8.19 19.02 12.94
N LYS A 168 -9.50 18.75 12.97
CA LYS A 168 -10.18 17.91 11.96
C LYS A 168 -10.00 18.44 10.55
N GLU A 169 -10.14 19.75 10.37
CA GLU A 169 -9.97 20.39 9.07
C GLU A 169 -8.52 20.32 8.58
N ILE A 170 -7.53 20.51 9.47
CA ILE A 170 -6.11 20.34 9.16
C ILE A 170 -5.79 18.88 8.78
N ILE A 171 -6.36 17.90 9.50
CA ILE A 171 -6.19 16.46 9.20
C ILE A 171 -6.79 16.13 7.84
N GLU A 172 -8.00 16.60 7.54
CA GLU A 172 -8.65 16.39 6.24
C GLU A 172 -7.93 17.12 5.09
N GLN A 173 -7.40 18.32 5.33
CA GLN A 173 -6.55 19.02 4.37
C GLN A 173 -5.22 18.29 4.15
N GLY A 174 -4.59 17.77 5.21
CA GLY A 174 -3.38 16.95 5.11
C GLY A 174 -3.61 15.65 4.35
N ARG A 175 -4.73 14.97 4.62
CA ARG A 175 -5.20 13.82 3.86
C ARG A 175 -5.41 14.18 2.39
N SER A 176 -6.13 15.27 2.12
CA SER A 176 -6.40 15.74 0.76
C SER A 176 -5.11 16.12 0.03
N LEU A 177 -4.13 16.75 0.69
CA LEU A 177 -2.84 17.09 0.09
C LEU A 177 -1.98 15.86 -0.21
N PHE A 178 -2.03 14.86 0.67
CA PHE A 178 -1.37 13.57 0.47
C PHE A 178 -1.88 12.89 -0.81
N PHE A 179 -3.19 12.94 -1.07
CA PHE A 179 -3.84 12.31 -2.22
C PHE A 179 -4.00 13.23 -3.47
N MET A 180 -4.00 14.56 -3.32
CA MET A 180 -4.11 15.53 -4.44
C MET A 180 -2.82 15.68 -5.24
N LYS A 181 -1.64 15.51 -4.62
CA LYS A 181 -0.37 15.59 -5.36
C LYS A 181 -0.22 14.46 -6.39
N SER A 182 -0.91 13.34 -6.20
CA SER A 182 -1.03 12.27 -7.21
C SER A 182 -1.85 12.71 -8.45
N HIS A 183 -2.86 13.57 -8.28
CA HIS A 183 -3.77 13.99 -9.35
C HIS A 183 -3.22 15.09 -10.27
N SER A 184 -2.22 15.88 -9.85
CA SER A 184 -1.71 17.01 -10.64
C SER A 184 -0.92 16.63 -11.90
N TYR A 185 -0.66 15.34 -12.15
CA TYR A 185 0.09 14.90 -13.33
C TYR A 185 -0.77 14.46 -14.52
N GLU A 186 -2.07 14.18 -14.35
CA GLU A 186 -2.95 13.91 -15.49
C GLU A 186 -3.19 15.15 -16.36
N THR A 187 -3.04 16.35 -15.81
CA THR A 187 -3.25 17.61 -16.56
C THR A 187 -1.97 18.20 -17.17
N MET A 188 -0.79 17.64 -16.87
CA MET A 188 0.48 18.08 -17.48
C MET A 188 1.02 17.15 -18.57
N SER A 189 0.30 16.07 -18.92
CA SER A 189 0.68 15.14 -19.99
C SER A 189 -0.22 15.23 -21.24
N LYS A 190 -0.85 16.39 -21.48
CA LYS A 190 -1.45 16.76 -22.78
C LYS A 190 -0.55 17.71 -23.54
#